data_AF-A0A928XDV3-F1
#
_entry.id   AF-A0A928XDV3-F1
#
_cell.length_a   1.000
_cell.length_b   1.000
_cell.length_c   1.000
_cell.angle_alpha   90.00
_cell.angle_beta   90.00
_cell.angle_gamma   90.00
#
_symmetry.space_group_name_H-M   'P 1'
#
loop_
_entity.id
_entity.type
_entity.pdbx_description
1 polymer ?
#
loop_
_entity_poly.entity_id
_entity_poly.type
_entity_poly.pdbx_seq_one_letter_code
_entity_poly.pdbx_strand_id
1 'polypeptide(L)'
;MAKRKRKPGEREGFKLNLTPDYRSEQYVMYIVNAETGLLQAGTIDPDLTDGDVIQALDDLIARLKQPEGAQLLLGPAASSKTKVEGEHAFAQHFVLMNLRSAFERYGPLEVEDVIGILGVIKSSVKKWSTGMHRRGYLTFIEGFLGQMGVKVQQISAEEAEALGLKADDTIHLEKGD
;
A
#
# COMPACT_ATOMS: atom_id res chain seq x y z
N MET A 1 -63.31 24.32 5.51
CA MET A 1 -62.03 23.60 5.68
C MET A 1 -61.39 23.37 4.31
N ALA A 2 -60.29 24.08 3.99
CA ALA A 2 -59.66 24.03 2.67
C ALA A 2 -58.55 22.96 2.62
N LYS A 3 -58.65 22.01 1.69
CA LYS A 3 -57.63 20.97 1.44
C LYS A 3 -56.48 21.57 0.61
N ARG A 4 -55.31 21.81 1.23
CA ARG A 4 -54.06 22.18 0.53
C ARG A 4 -53.57 20.98 -0.31
N LYS A 5 -53.62 21.11 -1.65
CA LYS A 5 -52.92 20.21 -2.58
C LYS A 5 -51.42 20.46 -2.48
N ARG A 6 -50.63 19.45 -2.11
CA ARG A 6 -49.16 19.49 -2.19
C ARG A 6 -48.73 19.27 -3.65
N LYS A 7 -47.89 20.17 -4.18
CA LYS A 7 -47.24 19.98 -5.48
C LYS A 7 -46.23 18.82 -5.39
N PRO A 8 -46.12 17.96 -6.41
CA PRO A 8 -45.05 16.99 -6.48
C PRO A 8 -43.75 17.75 -6.73
N GLY A 9 -42.85 17.74 -5.74
CA GLY A 9 -41.51 18.27 -5.90
C GLY A 9 -40.75 17.40 -6.88
N GLU A 10 -40.22 18.03 -7.93
CA GLU A 10 -39.05 17.53 -8.67
C GLU A 10 -37.99 17.12 -7.64
N ARG A 11 -37.74 15.82 -7.54
CA ARG A 11 -36.54 15.34 -6.87
C ARG A 11 -35.40 15.61 -7.85
N GLU A 12 -34.73 16.75 -7.65
CA GLU A 12 -33.38 16.95 -8.18
C GLU A 12 -32.59 15.66 -7.97
N GLY A 13 -32.03 15.14 -9.06
CA GLY A 13 -31.32 13.88 -9.09
C GLY A 13 -30.27 13.85 -7.98
N PHE A 14 -30.49 13.00 -6.98
CA PHE A 14 -29.46 12.57 -6.05
C PHE A 14 -28.38 11.90 -6.90
N LYS A 15 -27.36 12.67 -7.30
CA LYS A 15 -26.11 12.09 -7.80
C LYS A 15 -25.49 11.40 -6.59
N LEU A 16 -25.75 10.10 -6.49
CA LEU A 16 -24.99 9.20 -5.64
C LEU A 16 -23.54 9.33 -6.10
N ASN A 17 -22.76 10.14 -5.39
CA ASN A 17 -21.30 10.11 -5.45
C ASN A 17 -20.89 8.77 -4.85
N LEU A 18 -21.05 7.70 -5.62
CA LEU A 18 -20.52 6.38 -5.27
C LEU A 18 -19.01 6.54 -5.27
N THR A 19 -18.42 6.49 -4.08
CA THR A 19 -16.98 6.24 -3.96
C THR A 19 -16.63 5.05 -4.85
N PRO A 20 -15.60 5.13 -5.69
CA PRO A 20 -15.25 4.05 -6.60
C PRO A 20 -15.09 2.72 -5.84
N ASP A 21 -15.63 1.65 -6.40
CA ASP A 21 -15.38 0.31 -5.85
C ASP A 21 -13.97 -0.13 -6.27
N TYR A 22 -13.02 0.14 -5.40
CA TYR A 22 -11.62 -0.23 -5.59
C TYR A 22 -11.37 -1.75 -5.52
N ARG A 23 -12.40 -2.57 -5.26
CA ARG A 23 -12.33 -4.05 -5.35
C ARG A 23 -12.77 -4.59 -6.71
N SER A 24 -12.97 -3.71 -7.70
CA SER A 24 -13.30 -4.10 -9.07
C SER A 24 -12.11 -4.70 -9.84
N GLU A 25 -12.40 -5.49 -10.87
CA GLU A 25 -11.39 -6.21 -11.69
C GLU A 25 -10.29 -5.31 -12.24
N GLN A 26 -10.62 -4.07 -12.60
CA GLN A 26 -9.65 -3.11 -13.15
C GLN A 26 -8.51 -2.75 -12.19
N TYR A 27 -8.72 -2.86 -10.87
CA TYR A 27 -7.71 -2.50 -9.86
C TYR A 27 -6.97 -3.72 -9.30
N VAL A 28 -7.42 -4.94 -9.58
CA VAL A 28 -6.89 -6.18 -9.00
C VAL A 28 -5.38 -6.29 -9.23
N MET A 29 -4.91 -6.01 -10.45
CA MET A 29 -3.48 -6.14 -10.75
C MET A 29 -2.64 -5.13 -9.97
N TYR A 30 -3.14 -3.92 -9.71
CA TYR A 30 -2.42 -2.92 -8.91
C TYR A 30 -2.40 -3.29 -7.43
N ILE A 31 -3.52 -3.81 -6.90
CA ILE A 31 -3.61 -4.35 -5.54
C ILE A 31 -2.59 -5.48 -5.37
N VAL A 32 -2.60 -6.48 -6.25
CA VAL A 32 -1.69 -7.63 -6.18
C VAL A 32 -0.22 -7.19 -6.23
N ASN A 33 0.14 -6.23 -7.08
CA ASN A 33 1.50 -5.70 -7.13
C ASN A 33 1.88 -4.97 -5.84
N ALA A 34 1.01 -4.12 -5.30
CA ALA A 34 1.26 -3.45 -4.03
C ALA A 34 1.42 -4.45 -2.87
N GLU A 35 0.55 -5.48 -2.78
CA GLU A 35 0.65 -6.54 -1.77
C GLU A 35 1.92 -7.39 -1.96
N THR A 36 2.34 -7.64 -3.21
CA THR A 36 3.62 -8.28 -3.50
C THR A 36 4.80 -7.46 -2.96
N GLY A 37 4.74 -6.13 -3.11
CA GLY A 37 5.74 -5.23 -2.53
C GLY A 37 5.80 -5.30 -1.00
N LEU A 38 4.65 -5.37 -0.31
CA LEU A 38 4.62 -5.57 1.14
C LEU A 38 5.24 -6.90 1.54
N LEU A 39 4.98 -7.96 0.78
CA LEU A 39 5.56 -9.27 1.03
C LEU A 39 7.08 -9.28 0.82
N GLN A 40 7.58 -8.64 -0.25
CA GLN A 40 9.01 -8.44 -0.47
C GLN A 40 9.68 -7.72 0.71
N ALA A 41 9.07 -6.64 1.20
CA ALA A 41 9.57 -5.94 2.37
C ALA A 41 9.65 -6.88 3.59
N GLY A 42 8.61 -7.69 3.83
CA GLY A 42 8.60 -8.67 4.93
C GLY A 42 9.53 -9.88 4.77
N THR A 43 10.12 -10.08 3.58
CA THR A 43 11.21 -11.06 3.37
C THR A 43 12.59 -10.49 3.70
N ILE A 44 12.76 -9.18 3.52
CA ILE A 44 14.02 -8.47 3.79
C ILE A 44 14.08 -8.05 5.27
N ASP A 45 12.94 -7.65 5.82
CA ASP A 45 12.75 -7.31 7.22
C ASP A 45 11.81 -8.34 7.88
N PRO A 46 12.36 -9.40 8.50
CA PRO A 46 11.58 -10.41 9.20
C PRO A 46 10.88 -9.89 10.48
N ASP A 47 11.23 -8.71 10.97
CA ASP A 47 10.59 -8.12 12.14
C ASP A 47 9.43 -7.20 11.74
N LEU A 48 9.24 -6.95 10.44
CA LEU A 48 8.14 -6.16 9.90
C LEU A 48 6.78 -6.69 10.38
N THR A 49 6.06 -5.85 11.13
CA THR A 49 4.73 -6.17 11.64
C THR A 49 3.62 -5.57 10.77
N ASP A 50 2.41 -6.12 10.86
CA ASP A 50 1.17 -5.57 10.33
C ASP A 50 0.93 -4.13 10.80
N GLY A 51 1.42 -3.77 12.00
CA GLY A 51 1.37 -2.40 12.51
C GLY A 51 2.27 -1.47 11.71
N ASP A 52 3.50 -1.91 11.43
CA ASP A 52 4.47 -1.19 10.60
C ASP A 52 3.98 -1.07 9.16
N VAL A 53 3.34 -2.12 8.64
CA VAL A 53 2.65 -2.09 7.33
C VAL A 53 1.54 -1.04 7.32
N ILE A 54 0.70 -0.98 8.36
CA ILE A 54 -0.35 0.05 8.44
C ILE A 54 0.27 1.45 8.44
N GLN A 55 1.31 1.67 9.25
CA GLN A 55 1.97 2.97 9.34
C GLN A 55 2.65 3.34 8.01
N ALA A 56 3.33 2.40 7.37
CA ALA A 56 3.90 2.58 6.04
C ALA A 56 2.87 3.01 4.99
N LEU A 57 1.71 2.35 4.97
CA LEU A 57 0.62 2.69 4.06
C LEU A 57 0.03 4.07 4.39
N ASP A 58 -0.10 4.42 5.67
CA ASP A 58 -0.59 5.73 6.10
C ASP A 58 0.38 6.87 5.71
N ASP A 59 1.68 6.67 5.92
CA ASP A 59 2.71 7.62 5.51
C ASP A 59 2.74 7.78 3.98
N LEU A 60 2.61 6.67 3.24
CA LEU A 60 2.58 6.70 1.79
C LEU A 60 1.34 7.43 1.26
N ILE A 61 0.16 7.16 1.82
CA ILE A 61 -1.07 7.88 1.48
C ILE A 61 -0.93 9.38 1.79
N ALA A 62 -0.35 9.74 2.94
CA ALA A 62 -0.13 11.13 3.32
C ALA A 62 0.81 11.86 2.34
N ARG A 63 1.86 11.18 1.86
CA ARG A 63 2.78 11.69 0.83
C ARG A 63 2.10 11.84 -0.53
N LEU A 64 1.29 10.86 -0.94
CA LEU A 64 0.55 10.91 -2.21
C LEU A 64 -0.49 12.04 -2.26
N LYS A 65 -1.05 12.44 -1.10
CA LYS A 65 -1.96 13.59 -0.99
C LYS A 65 -1.29 14.95 -1.15
N GLN A 66 0.04 15.02 -1.09
CA GLN A 66 0.76 16.28 -1.30
C GLN A 66 0.73 16.66 -2.79
N PRO A 67 0.86 17.96 -3.14
CA PRO A 67 0.88 18.42 -4.53
C PRO A 67 1.94 17.71 -5.41
N GLU A 68 3.04 17.26 -4.80
CA GLU A 68 4.12 16.54 -5.49
C GLU A 68 3.99 15.01 -5.43
N GLY A 69 2.93 14.49 -4.80
CA GLY A 69 2.72 13.06 -4.59
C GLY A 69 2.66 12.24 -5.88
N ALA A 70 2.10 12.81 -6.95
CA ALA A 70 2.08 12.17 -8.28
C ALA A 70 3.49 11.85 -8.82
N GLN A 71 4.49 12.66 -8.47
CA GLN A 71 5.87 12.44 -8.91
C GLN A 71 6.50 11.20 -8.26
N LEU A 72 5.98 10.74 -7.13
CA LEU A 72 6.39 9.47 -6.50
C LEU A 72 6.01 8.26 -7.35
N LEU A 73 4.95 8.36 -8.14
CA LEU A 73 4.44 7.26 -8.96
C LEU A 73 4.98 7.31 -10.40
N LEU A 74 5.15 8.51 -10.94
CA LEU A 74 5.52 8.73 -12.35
C LEU A 74 6.96 9.21 -12.57
N GLY A 75 7.71 9.47 -11.49
CA GLY A 75 9.10 9.87 -11.58
C GLY A 75 9.98 8.78 -12.20
N PRO A 76 11.10 9.15 -12.88
CA PRO A 76 11.97 8.20 -13.56
C PRO A 76 12.41 7.10 -12.60
N ALA A 77 12.15 5.84 -12.97
CA ALA A 77 12.48 4.64 -12.21
C ALA A 77 13.98 4.55 -11.84
N ALA A 78 14.84 5.30 -12.54
CA ALA A 78 16.29 5.36 -12.34
C ALA A 78 16.78 6.52 -11.44
N SER A 79 15.90 7.40 -10.97
CA SER A 79 16.29 8.38 -9.95
C SER A 79 16.35 7.65 -8.61
N SER A 80 17.54 7.18 -8.25
CA SER A 80 18.00 6.68 -6.94
C SER A 80 17.81 7.64 -5.76
N LYS A 81 16.83 8.55 -5.86
CA LYS A 81 16.48 9.59 -4.89
C LYS A 81 14.99 9.59 -4.53
N THR A 82 14.22 8.52 -4.76
CA THR A 82 13.02 8.32 -3.93
C THR A 82 13.53 7.99 -2.53
N LYS A 83 13.92 9.03 -1.79
CA LYS A 83 14.45 8.92 -0.44
C LYS A 83 13.26 8.59 0.45
N VAL A 84 12.94 7.30 0.54
CA VAL A 84 11.99 6.83 1.50
C VAL A 84 12.76 6.77 2.82
N GLU A 85 12.63 7.82 3.62
CA GLU A 85 13.22 7.88 4.96
C GLU A 85 12.18 7.53 6.00
N GLY A 86 12.62 6.86 7.07
CA GLY A 86 11.81 6.46 8.23
C GLY A 86 11.88 4.96 8.54
N GLU A 87 11.39 4.60 9.73
CA GLU A 87 11.40 3.22 10.27
C GLU A 87 10.68 2.19 9.39
N HIS A 88 9.85 2.65 8.42
CA HIS A 88 9.09 1.78 7.52
C HIS A 88 9.43 1.99 6.04
N ALA A 89 10.67 2.40 5.77
CA ALA A 89 11.13 2.75 4.43
C ALA A 89 11.04 1.59 3.42
N PHE A 90 11.33 0.36 3.86
CA PHE A 90 11.27 -0.82 2.99
C PHE A 90 9.88 -1.07 2.43
N ALA A 91 8.86 -1.11 3.30
CA ALA A 91 7.48 -1.36 2.88
C ALA A 91 6.99 -0.31 1.87
N GLN A 92 7.24 0.97 2.13
CA GLN A 92 6.88 2.05 1.21
C GLN A 92 7.64 1.95 -0.13
N HIS A 93 8.94 1.66 -0.07
CA HIS A 93 9.78 1.53 -1.27
C HIS A 93 9.28 0.40 -2.18
N PHE A 94 9.08 -0.80 -1.64
CA PHE A 94 8.68 -1.96 -2.43
C PHE A 94 7.25 -1.84 -2.96
N VAL A 95 6.32 -1.23 -2.20
CA VAL A 95 4.98 -0.91 -2.71
C VAL A 95 5.08 0.02 -3.92
N LEU A 96 5.85 1.12 -3.82
CA LEU A 96 6.02 2.06 -4.92
C LEU A 96 6.69 1.41 -6.14
N MET A 97 7.73 0.61 -5.93
CA MET A 97 8.44 -0.10 -7.00
C MET A 97 7.50 -1.04 -7.77
N ASN A 98 6.70 -1.84 -7.05
CA ASN A 98 5.78 -2.77 -7.70
C ASN A 98 4.60 -2.04 -8.37
N LEU A 99 4.09 -0.96 -7.78
CA LEU A 99 3.06 -0.13 -8.43
C LEU A 99 3.59 0.50 -9.73
N ARG A 100 4.83 0.97 -9.76
CA ARG A 100 5.47 1.46 -10.99
C ARG A 100 5.56 0.37 -12.06
N SER A 101 5.95 -0.85 -11.68
CA SER A 101 5.94 -1.98 -12.62
C SER A 101 4.53 -2.32 -13.12
N ALA A 102 3.50 -2.21 -12.26
CA ALA A 102 2.12 -2.35 -12.69
C ALA A 102 1.71 -1.23 -13.68
N PHE A 103 2.17 0.01 -13.45
CA PHE A 103 1.88 1.14 -14.33
C PHE A 103 2.47 0.96 -15.73
N GLU A 104 3.68 0.41 -15.81
CA GLU A 104 4.32 0.08 -17.09
C GLU A 104 3.55 -0.98 -17.89
N ARG A 105 2.88 -1.91 -17.21
CA ARG A 105 2.17 -3.04 -17.85
C ARG A 105 0.71 -2.77 -18.14
N TYR A 106 0.01 -2.08 -17.23
CA TYR A 106 -1.45 -1.92 -17.26
C TYR A 106 -1.88 -0.46 -17.49
N GLY A 107 -0.94 0.47 -17.51
CA GLY A 107 -1.18 1.91 -17.62
C GLY A 107 -1.18 2.62 -16.25
N PRO A 108 -0.91 3.93 -16.22
CA PRO A 108 -0.93 4.70 -14.98
C PRO A 108 -2.35 4.88 -14.46
N LEU A 109 -2.49 4.98 -13.14
CA LEU A 109 -3.73 5.38 -12.46
C LEU A 109 -3.62 6.83 -11.97
N GLU A 110 -4.79 7.46 -11.79
CA GLU A 110 -4.89 8.72 -11.07
C GLU A 110 -4.47 8.52 -9.60
N VAL A 111 -3.94 9.59 -8.98
CA VAL A 111 -3.41 9.50 -7.62
C VAL A 111 -4.50 9.11 -6.61
N GLU A 112 -5.73 9.59 -6.82
CA GLU A 112 -6.90 9.28 -6.01
C GLU A 112 -7.23 7.78 -6.02
N ASP A 113 -7.09 7.13 -7.19
CA ASP A 113 -7.31 5.70 -7.34
C ASP A 113 -6.25 4.90 -6.58
N VAL A 114 -4.99 5.32 -6.67
CA VAL A 114 -3.89 4.70 -5.92
C VAL A 114 -4.12 4.82 -4.41
N ILE A 115 -4.51 6.00 -3.93
CA ILE A 115 -4.87 6.21 -2.52
C ILE A 115 -6.03 5.28 -2.13
N GLY A 116 -7.03 5.13 -2.99
CA GLY A 116 -8.15 4.21 -2.82
C GLY A 116 -7.70 2.76 -2.64
N ILE A 117 -6.85 2.27 -3.54
CA ILE A 117 -6.24 0.94 -3.52
C ILE A 117 -5.46 0.71 -2.21
N LEU A 118 -4.59 1.64 -1.83
CA LEU A 118 -3.82 1.52 -0.58
C LEU A 118 -4.75 1.50 0.64
N GLY A 119 -5.87 2.23 0.60
CA GLY A 119 -6.92 2.19 1.62
C GLY A 119 -7.62 0.83 1.73
N VAL A 120 -7.84 0.14 0.60
CA VAL A 120 -8.37 -1.24 0.58
C VAL A 120 -7.39 -2.21 1.23
N ILE A 121 -6.11 -2.14 0.85
CA ILE A 121 -5.05 -2.98 1.40
C ILE A 121 -4.94 -2.76 2.91
N LYS A 122 -4.86 -1.49 3.36
CA LYS A 122 -4.84 -1.14 4.79
C LYS A 122 -6.04 -1.72 5.55
N SER A 123 -7.23 -1.69 4.95
CA SER A 123 -8.43 -2.28 5.55
C SER A 123 -8.34 -3.81 5.64
N SER A 124 -7.69 -4.46 4.65
CA SER A 124 -7.37 -5.89 4.68
C SER A 124 -6.40 -6.21 5.82
N VAL A 125 -5.30 -5.46 5.95
CA VAL A 125 -4.31 -5.63 7.03
C VAL A 125 -4.99 -5.59 8.40
N LYS A 126 -5.83 -4.58 8.64
CA LYS A 126 -6.59 -4.45 9.90
C LYS A 126 -7.53 -5.62 10.17
N LYS A 127 -8.13 -6.18 9.12
CA LYS A 127 -9.07 -7.31 9.23
C LYS A 127 -8.35 -8.61 9.59
N TRP A 128 -7.16 -8.82 9.01
CA TRP A 128 -6.42 -10.08 9.13
C TRP A 128 -5.31 -10.05 10.19
N SER A 129 -5.04 -8.91 10.80
CA SER A 129 -4.12 -8.84 11.94
C SER A 129 -4.75 -9.51 13.16
N THR A 130 -4.12 -10.58 13.66
CA THR A 130 -4.61 -11.36 14.81
C THR A 130 -3.54 -11.49 15.89
N GLY A 131 -3.88 -11.16 17.14
CA GLY A 131 -3.05 -11.46 18.31
C GLY A 131 -1.83 -10.56 18.53
N MET A 132 -1.02 -10.93 19.54
CA MET A 132 0.12 -10.13 20.04
C MET A 132 1.33 -10.14 19.10
N HIS A 133 1.41 -11.10 18.16
CA HIS A 133 2.54 -11.32 17.25
C HIS A 133 2.37 -10.72 15.84
N ARG A 134 1.39 -9.82 15.65
CA ARG A 134 1.34 -8.78 14.60
C ARG A 134 1.78 -9.14 13.15
N ARG A 135 1.74 -10.38 12.64
CA ARG A 135 2.06 -10.72 11.23
C ARG A 135 0.96 -11.56 10.56
N GLY A 136 -0.28 -11.44 11.04
CA GLY A 136 -1.40 -12.24 10.55
C GLY A 136 -1.72 -11.94 9.09
N TYR A 137 -1.64 -10.68 8.69
CA TYR A 137 -1.85 -10.29 7.31
C TYR A 137 -0.69 -10.73 6.42
N LEU A 138 0.56 -10.50 6.82
CA LEU A 138 1.74 -10.90 6.02
C LEU A 138 1.77 -12.41 5.75
N THR A 139 1.43 -13.23 6.76
CA THR A 139 1.32 -14.68 6.61
C THR A 139 0.16 -15.07 5.68
N PHE A 140 -0.98 -14.38 5.79
CA PHE A 140 -2.12 -14.62 4.92
C PHE A 140 -1.79 -14.33 3.45
N ILE A 141 -1.19 -13.17 3.16
CA ILE A 141 -0.85 -12.81 1.77
C ILE A 141 0.23 -13.71 1.19
N GLU A 142 1.19 -14.17 1.99
CA GLU A 142 2.20 -15.13 1.55
C GLU A 142 1.54 -16.43 1.05
N GLY A 143 0.62 -16.99 1.84
CA GLY A 143 -0.13 -18.18 1.45
C GLY A 143 -1.03 -17.93 0.23
N PHE A 144 -1.72 -16.80 0.18
CA PHE A 144 -2.63 -16.46 -0.93
C PHE A 144 -1.89 -16.24 -2.25
N LEU A 145 -0.82 -15.43 -2.24
CA LEU A 145 0.00 -15.18 -3.43
C LEU A 145 0.73 -16.44 -3.90
N GLY A 146 1.19 -17.28 -2.96
CA GLY A 146 1.77 -18.58 -3.26
C GLY A 146 0.81 -19.51 -4.00
N GLN A 147 -0.47 -19.53 -3.61
CA GLN A 147 -1.52 -20.30 -4.31
C GLN A 147 -1.79 -19.81 -5.73
N MET A 148 -1.62 -18.51 -5.98
CA MET A 148 -1.75 -17.92 -7.32
C MET A 148 -0.49 -18.09 -8.19
N GLY A 149 0.56 -18.75 -7.67
CA GLY A 149 1.82 -18.97 -8.39
C GLY A 149 2.72 -17.73 -8.48
N VAL A 150 2.46 -16.70 -7.68
CA VAL A 150 3.32 -15.51 -7.60
C VAL A 150 4.59 -15.90 -6.84
N LYS A 151 5.73 -15.89 -7.53
CA LYS A 151 7.04 -16.07 -6.90
C LYS A 151 7.57 -14.73 -6.43
N VAL A 152 7.58 -14.52 -5.12
CA VAL A 152 8.21 -13.36 -4.51
C VAL A 152 9.71 -13.50 -4.68
N GLN A 153 10.34 -12.54 -5.35
CA GLN A 153 11.79 -12.48 -5.42
C GLN A 153 12.31 -12.10 -4.03
N GLN A 154 13.04 -13.02 -3.40
CA GLN A 154 13.83 -12.71 -2.21
C GLN A 154 15.00 -11.85 -2.66
N ILE A 155 15.14 -10.69 -2.04
CA ILE A 155 16.27 -9.77 -2.25
C ILE A 155 17.13 -9.89 -1.01
N SER A 156 18.43 -10.01 -1.19
CA SER A 156 19.39 -10.10 -0.09
C SER A 156 19.56 -8.75 0.61
N ALA A 157 20.01 -8.76 1.88
CA ALA A 157 20.32 -7.53 2.62
C ALA A 157 21.39 -6.68 1.89
N GLU A 158 22.37 -7.32 1.24
CA GLU A 158 23.40 -6.64 0.44
C GLU A 158 22.81 -5.91 -0.77
N GLU A 159 21.83 -6.50 -1.45
CA GLU A 159 21.11 -5.86 -2.56
C GLU A 159 20.22 -4.71 -2.05
N ALA A 160 19.63 -4.85 -0.87
CA ALA A 160 18.87 -3.78 -0.22
C ALA A 160 19.76 -2.57 0.16
N GLU A 161 20.96 -2.83 0.70
CA GLU A 161 21.95 -1.77 0.98
C GLU A 161 22.42 -1.07 -0.30
N ALA A 162 22.62 -1.82 -1.39
CA ALA A 162 22.99 -1.27 -2.70
C ALA A 162 21.89 -0.35 -3.27
N LEU A 163 20.62 -0.56 -2.89
CA LEU A 163 19.49 0.31 -3.20
C LEU A 163 19.40 1.54 -2.27
N GLY A 164 20.33 1.70 -1.33
CA GLY A 164 20.37 2.80 -0.38
C GLY A 164 19.34 2.67 0.75
N LEU A 165 18.77 1.48 0.94
CA LEU A 165 17.85 1.18 2.02
C LEU A 165 18.65 0.57 3.18
N LYS A 166 18.75 1.27 4.30
CA LYS A 166 19.35 0.73 5.51
C LYS A 166 18.23 0.23 6.42
N ALA A 167 18.32 -1.01 6.88
CA ALA A 167 17.66 -1.38 8.11
C ALA A 167 18.35 -0.59 9.21
N ASP A 168 17.61 0.26 9.92
CA ASP A 168 18.18 0.93 11.10
C ASP A 168 18.46 -0.16 12.15
N ASP A 169 19.72 -0.54 12.27
CA ASP A 169 20.23 -1.29 13.42
C ASP A 169 20.09 -0.39 14.65
N THR A 170 18.94 -0.43 15.32
CA THR A 170 18.82 0.09 16.69
C THR A 170 18.14 -0.92 17.59
N ILE A 171 18.84 -2.00 17.90
CA ILE A 171 18.85 -2.53 19.27
C ILE A 171 20.30 -2.87 19.64
N HIS A 172 21.01 -1.91 20.22
CA HIS A 172 22.14 -2.21 21.10
C HIS A 172 21.59 -2.90 22.36
N LEU A 173 21.49 -4.23 22.34
CA LEU A 173 21.48 -5.01 23.58
C LEU A 173 22.93 -5.08 24.05
N GLU A 174 23.31 -4.14 24.91
CA GLU A 174 24.50 -4.29 25.75
C GLU A 174 24.37 -5.60 26.53
N LYS A 175 25.19 -6.59 26.15
CA LYS A 175 25.54 -7.69 27.05
C LYS A 175 26.64 -7.19 27.98
N GLY A 176 26.24 -7.01 29.24
CA GLY A 176 26.93 -7.46 30.45
C GLY A 176 28.39 -7.07 30.65
N ASP A 177 28.64 -6.47 31.81
CA ASP A 177 29.46 -7.13 32.83
C ASP A 177 28.60 -7.37 34.09
#